data_AF-A0A7W7H5C3-F1
#
_entry.id   AF-A0A7W7H5C3-F1
#
_cell.length_a   1.000
_cell.length_b   1.000
_cell.length_c   1.000
_cell.angle_alpha   90.00
_cell.angle_beta   90.00
_cell.angle_gamma   90.00
#
_symmetry.space_group_name_H-M   'P 1'
#
loop_
_entity.id
_entity.type
_entity.pdbx_description
1 polymer ?
#
loop_
_entity_poly.entity_id
_entity_poly.type
_entity_poly.pdbx_seq_one_letter_code
_entity_poly.pdbx_strand_id
1 'polypeptide(L)'
;MGVPAARPAAETGDYYYFALWREDGTEQAIHDLLRGQAREKAGRAEDPSAVAVDTQSIRAANHVPAATTGKDAGKRVPAASVAWPWTPWV
;
A
#
# COMPACT_ATOMS: atom_id res chain seq x y z
N MET A 1 7.57 -20.29 -29.60
CA MET A 1 7.43 -20.27 -28.13
C MET A 1 8.18 -19.04 -27.66
N GLY A 2 7.49 -17.92 -27.43
CA GLY A 2 8.11 -16.64 -27.10
C GLY A 2 8.59 -16.65 -25.65
N VAL A 3 9.87 -16.34 -25.43
CA VAL A 3 10.41 -16.08 -24.10
C VAL A 3 9.58 -14.92 -23.49
N PRO A 4 8.99 -15.08 -22.29
CA PRO A 4 8.28 -13.97 -21.68
C PRO A 4 9.27 -12.85 -21.40
N ALA A 5 8.92 -11.64 -21.83
CA ALA A 5 9.74 -10.45 -21.61
C ALA A 5 10.10 -10.35 -20.12
N ALA A 6 11.40 -10.39 -19.82
CA ALA A 6 11.88 -10.16 -18.47
C ALA A 6 11.37 -8.79 -18.00
N ARG A 7 10.61 -8.77 -16.89
CA ARG A 7 10.14 -7.53 -16.28
C ARG A 7 11.35 -6.66 -15.94
N PRO A 8 11.31 -5.34 -16.21
CA PRO A 8 12.41 -4.45 -15.86
C PRO A 8 12.69 -4.57 -14.36
N ALA A 9 13.97 -4.71 -14.02
CA ALA A 9 14.44 -4.96 -12.67
C ALA A 9 13.91 -3.90 -11.69
N ALA A 10 12.85 -4.26 -10.95
CA ALA A 10 12.61 -3.68 -9.65
C ALA A 10 13.72 -4.23 -8.75
N GLU A 11 14.77 -3.44 -8.60
CA GLU A 11 15.98 -3.80 -7.87
C GLU A 11 15.67 -4.13 -6.40
N THR A 12 16.42 -5.09 -5.87
CA THR A 12 16.38 -5.71 -4.53
C THR A 12 15.36 -6.84 -4.35
N GLY A 13 15.86 -8.06 -4.08
CA GLY A 13 15.05 -9.26 -3.88
C GLY A 13 13.98 -9.16 -2.80
N ASP A 14 14.08 -8.18 -1.88
CA ASP A 14 13.07 -7.94 -0.85
C ASP A 14 11.78 -7.34 -1.42
N TYR A 15 11.87 -6.37 -2.34
CA TYR A 15 10.69 -5.76 -2.97
C TYR A 15 9.91 -6.76 -3.83
N TYR A 16 10.60 -7.77 -4.36
CA TYR A 16 10.00 -8.83 -5.16
C TYR A 16 8.93 -9.60 -4.38
N TYR A 17 9.22 -10.00 -3.14
CA TYR A 17 8.27 -10.74 -2.32
C TYR A 17 7.08 -9.89 -1.90
N PHE A 18 7.30 -8.63 -1.52
CA PHE A 18 6.21 -7.72 -1.21
C PHE A 18 5.31 -7.45 -2.42
N ALA A 19 5.87 -7.36 -3.62
CA ALA A 19 5.07 -7.24 -4.84
C ALA A 19 4.20 -8.48 -5.07
N LEU A 20 4.77 -9.69 -4.92
CA LEU A 20 4.00 -10.93 -5.04
C LEU A 20 2.89 -11.03 -4.00
N TRP A 21 3.18 -10.72 -2.74
CA TRP A 21 2.19 -10.75 -1.65
C TRP A 21 1.07 -9.74 -1.82
N ARG A 22 1.35 -8.62 -2.51
CA ARG A 22 0.34 -7.65 -2.91
C ARG A 22 -0.55 -8.16 -4.02
N GLU A 23 0.04 -8.84 -5.00
CA GLU A 23 -0.68 -9.40 -6.14
C GLU A 23 -1.57 -10.58 -5.73
N ASP A 24 -1.11 -11.45 -4.82
CA ASP A 24 -1.86 -12.63 -4.38
C ASP A 24 -2.76 -12.40 -3.15
N GLY A 25 -2.71 -11.21 -2.54
CA GLY A 25 -3.53 -10.82 -1.39
C GLY A 25 -2.99 -11.25 -0.03
N THR A 26 -1.80 -11.86 0.03
CA THR A 26 -1.15 -12.25 1.29
C THR A 26 -0.97 -11.07 2.25
N GLU A 27 -0.61 -9.88 1.74
CA GLU A 27 -0.49 -8.68 2.58
C GLU A 27 -1.82 -8.36 3.31
N GLN A 28 -2.94 -8.41 2.59
CA GLN A 28 -4.26 -8.12 3.14
C GLN A 28 -4.65 -9.15 4.21
N ALA A 29 -4.41 -10.44 3.94
CA ALA A 29 -4.70 -11.52 4.89
C ALA A 29 -3.92 -11.36 6.20
N ILE A 30 -2.63 -11.01 6.12
CA ILE A 30 -1.79 -10.75 7.30
C ILE A 30 -2.36 -9.56 8.10
N HIS A 31 -2.70 -8.46 7.43
CA HIS A 31 -3.28 -7.29 8.10
C HIS A 31 -4.61 -7.59 8.78
N ASP A 32 -5.47 -8.39 8.15
CA ASP A 32 -6.76 -8.75 8.72
C ASP A 32 -6.61 -9.61 9.97
N LEU A 33 -5.72 -10.61 9.95
CA LEU A 33 -5.40 -11.45 11.11
C LEU A 33 -4.84 -10.63 12.28
N LEU A 34 -3.85 -9.77 11.99
CA LEU A 34 -3.23 -8.94 13.03
C LEU A 34 -4.22 -7.93 13.62
N ARG A 35 -5.10 -7.36 12.78
CA ARG A 35 -6.16 -6.45 13.24
C ARG A 35 -7.16 -7.19 14.12
N GLY A 36 -7.57 -8.40 13.74
CA GLY A 36 -8.43 -9.26 14.53
C GLY A 36 -7.86 -9.52 15.92
N GLN A 37 -6.64 -10.05 15.98
CA GLN A 37 -5.93 -10.33 17.24
C GLN A 37 -5.77 -9.09 18.13
N ALA A 38 -5.44 -7.93 17.54
CA ALA A 38 -5.32 -6.69 18.28
C ALA A 38 -6.66 -6.21 18.87
N ARG A 39 -7.78 -6.47 18.19
CA ARG A 39 -9.12 -6.13 18.66
C ARG A 39 -9.58 -7.06 19.78
N GLU A 40 -9.38 -8.35 19.62
CA GLU A 40 -9.69 -9.35 20.66
C GLU A 40 -8.90 -9.11 21.93
N LYS A 41 -7.60 -8.82 21.82
CA LYS A 41 -6.76 -8.45 22.96
C LYS A 41 -7.24 -7.18 23.68
N ALA A 42 -7.94 -6.29 22.97
CA ALA A 42 -8.58 -5.10 23.52
C ALA A 42 -10.04 -5.36 23.98
N GLY A 43 -10.50 -6.61 24.03
CA GLY A 43 -11.86 -6.98 24.45
C GLY A 43 -12.97 -6.62 23.44
N ARG A 44 -12.61 -6.42 22.18
CA ARG A 44 -13.54 -6.10 21.09
C ARG A 44 -13.72 -7.30 20.16
N ALA A 45 -14.88 -7.41 19.51
CA ALA A 45 -15.10 -8.42 18.46
C ALA A 45 -14.08 -8.26 17.32
N GLU A 46 -13.64 -9.38 16.75
CA GLU A 46 -12.72 -9.46 15.61
C GLU A 46 -13.18 -8.55 14.47
N ASP A 47 -14.42 -8.75 14.02
CA ASP A 47 -15.04 -7.91 12.99
C ASP A 47 -15.47 -6.55 13.55
N PRO A 48 -15.01 -5.43 12.95
CA PRO A 48 -15.43 -4.10 13.35
C PRO A 48 -16.82 -3.76 12.80
N SER A 49 -17.64 -3.08 13.61
CA SER A 49 -18.89 -2.47 13.15
C SER A 49 -18.70 -1.19 12.33
N ALA A 50 -17.51 -0.56 12.41
CA ALA A 50 -17.12 0.61 11.64
C ALA A 50 -15.58 0.68 11.49
N VAL A 51 -15.09 1.17 10.35
CA VAL A 51 -13.66 1.33 10.05
C VAL A 51 -13.36 2.80 9.77
N ALA A 52 -12.36 3.36 10.44
CA ALA A 52 -11.82 4.68 10.14
C ALA A 52 -10.57 4.52 9.26
N VAL A 53 -10.63 5.01 8.03
CA VAL A 53 -9.48 5.03 7.11
C VAL A 53 -8.88 6.43 7.17
N ASP A 54 -7.65 6.52 7.64
CA ASP A 54 -6.84 7.74 7.57
C ASP A 54 -5.79 7.57 6.47
N THR A 55 -5.45 8.67 5.81
CA THR A 55 -4.28 8.68 4.94
C THR A 55 -3.15 9.39 5.67
N GLN A 56 -1.92 8.92 5.53
CA GLN A 56 -0.75 9.65 6.01
C GLN A 56 0.17 10.01 4.84
N SER A 57 0.71 11.21 4.89
CA SER A 57 1.62 11.72 3.87
C SER A 57 3.05 11.65 4.36
N ILE A 58 3.91 10.95 3.63
CA ILE A 58 5.33 10.87 3.94
C ILE A 58 6.06 11.92 3.10
N ARG A 59 7.00 12.64 3.73
CA ARG A 59 7.82 13.64 3.03
C ARG A 59 8.65 12.96 1.93
N ALA A 60 8.54 13.46 0.70
CA ALA A 60 9.39 12.99 -0.38
C ALA A 60 10.88 13.27 -0.09
N ALA A 61 11.75 12.36 -0.52
CA ALA A 61 13.20 12.55 -0.39
C ALA A 61 13.65 13.76 -1.20
N ASN A 62 14.71 14.43 -0.74
CA ASN A 62 15.16 15.72 -1.31
C ASN A 62 15.49 15.69 -2.81
N HIS A 63 15.77 14.51 -3.38
CA HIS A 63 16.13 14.34 -4.79
C HIS A 63 14.95 13.92 -5.69
N VAL A 64 13.76 13.72 -5.14
CA VAL A 64 12.58 13.35 -5.94
C VAL A 64 11.93 14.63 -6.51
N PRO A 65 11.77 14.75 -7.83
CA PRO A 65 11.16 15.94 -8.43
C PRO A 65 9.74 16.20 -7.94
N ALA A 66 9.38 17.48 -7.78
CA ALA A 66 8.02 17.88 -7.41
C ALA A 66 6.99 17.45 -8.47
N ALA A 67 7.39 17.37 -9.74
CA ALA A 67 6.54 16.93 -10.84
C ALA A 67 6.06 15.47 -10.72
N THR A 68 6.80 14.64 -9.97
CA THR A 68 6.48 13.22 -9.73
C THR A 68 6.00 12.99 -8.29
N THR A 69 5.67 14.05 -7.55
CA THR A 69 5.35 14.02 -6.12
C THR A 69 3.98 14.67 -5.87
N GLY A 70 2.96 13.89 -5.52
CA GLY A 70 1.60 14.41 -5.32
C GLY A 70 1.30 14.91 -3.90
N LYS A 71 1.00 16.21 -3.75
CA LYS A 71 0.64 16.83 -2.47
C LYS A 71 -0.85 16.67 -2.17
N ASP A 72 -1.17 15.98 -1.07
CA ASP A 72 -2.51 16.00 -0.49
C ASP A 72 -2.81 17.39 0.09
N ALA A 73 -3.88 18.04 -0.39
CA ALA A 73 -4.23 19.42 -0.04
C ALA A 73 -4.60 19.58 1.45
N GLY A 74 -5.07 18.50 2.08
CA GLY A 74 -5.37 18.47 3.51
C GLY A 74 -4.13 18.46 4.41
N LYS A 75 -2.92 18.25 3.85
CA LYS A 75 -1.69 18.09 4.64
C LYS A 75 -0.63 19.12 4.30
N ARG A 76 0.03 19.62 5.35
CA ARG A 76 1.07 20.66 5.29
C ARG A 76 2.44 20.13 4.82
N VAL A 77 2.53 18.86 4.42
CA VAL A 77 3.79 18.20 4.01
C VAL A 77 3.75 17.88 2.51
N PRO A 78 4.77 18.23 1.71
CA PRO A 78 4.88 17.75 0.33
C PRO A 78 5.09 16.23 0.35
N ALA A 79 4.09 15.50 -0.17
CA ALA A 79 3.97 14.05 -0.04
C ALA A 79 4.21 13.36 -1.37
N ALA A 80 4.75 12.15 -1.37
CA ALA A 80 4.71 11.28 -2.54
C ALA A 80 3.35 10.55 -2.57
N SER A 81 2.39 11.06 -3.34
CA SER A 81 1.22 10.27 -3.74
C SER A 81 1.52 9.57 -5.06
N VAL A 82 1.49 8.24 -5.05
CA VAL A 82 1.31 7.45 -6.28
C VAL A 82 -0.20 7.32 -6.51
N ALA A 83 -0.67 7.76 -7.67
CA ALA A 83 -2.03 7.53 -8.08
C ALA A 83 -2.23 6.02 -8.23
N TRP A 84 -3.04 5.44 -7.34
CA TRP A 84 -3.55 4.08 -7.50
C TRP A 84 -4.54 4.08 -8.66
N PRO A 85 -4.36 3.27 -9.72
CA PRO A 85 -5.38 3.13 -10.74
C PRO A 85 -6.49 2.24 -10.18
N TRP A 86 -7.56 2.87 -9.70
CA TRP A 86 -8.84 2.18 -9.52
C TRP A 86 -9.35 1.79 -10.92
N THR A 87 -9.39 0.49 -11.21
CA THR A 87 -10.27 -0.03 -12.28
C THR A 87 -11.61 -0.38 -11.64
N PRO A 88 -12.73 0.22 -12.08
CA PRO A 88 -14.04 -0.27 -11.74
C PRO A 88 -14.34 -1.49 -12.62
N TRP A 89 -14.51 -2.66 -12.00
CA TRP A 89 -15.06 -3.82 -12.70
C TRP A 89 -16.53 -3.54 -13.05
N VAL A 90 -16.83 -3.62 -14.35
CA VAL A 90 -18.02 -4.27 -14.89
C VAL A 90 -17.65 -5.72 -15.14
#